data_AF-T0S0L1-F1
#
_entry.id   AF-T0S0L1-F1
#
_cell.length_a   1.000
_cell.length_b   1.000
_cell.length_c   1.000
_cell.angle_alpha   90.00
_cell.angle_beta   90.00
_cell.angle_gamma   90.00
#
_symmetry.space_group_name_H-M   'P 1'
#
loop_
_entity.id
_entity.type
_entity.pdbx_description
1 polymer ?
#
loop_
_entity_poly.entity_id
_entity_poly.type
_entity_poly.pdbx_seq_one_letter_code
_entity_poly.pdbx_strand_id
1 'polypeptide(L)'
;MKSPIKKILLILSSLALISCGGSDNKAKTSSTGSNTGSDTQFSGNGSGTVNQGNIPAAVSSLASSLSQSLQCSNGRLTNYLQYYVQSTNSSTRVCGNFQAGVMPGTVGQKYVGVSPYNDFMIITEVVNNNQVIGHNVVISMCAQKMNYYNYQLPLIGDERQLSNFQAPNCIILDKDNYCPHGVVDAAINTYMVSSSYQFNVNGMSGNLNPYEVWTTFFKPTCNGQF
;
A
#
# COMPACT_ATOMS: atom_id res chain seq x y z
N MET A 1 -51.01 -16.86 55.71
CA MET A 1 -51.47 -17.53 54.47
C MET A 1 -50.35 -17.36 53.44
N LYS A 2 -49.41 -18.31 53.30
CA LYS A 2 -49.38 -19.51 52.39
C LYS A 2 -49.56 -19.18 50.88
N SER A 3 -48.42 -18.95 50.18
CA SER A 3 -47.89 -19.40 48.84
C SER A 3 -48.84 -19.69 47.64
N PRO A 4 -48.39 -19.94 46.36
CA PRO A 4 -47.00 -20.03 45.82
C PRO A 4 -46.69 -19.57 44.34
N ILE A 5 -45.37 -19.53 44.03
CA ILE A 5 -44.63 -19.98 42.79
C ILE A 5 -44.82 -19.23 41.44
N LYS A 6 -43.68 -18.78 40.86
CA LYS A 6 -43.14 -19.29 39.57
C LYS A 6 -41.63 -18.99 39.42
N LYS A 7 -40.84 -20.07 39.30
CA LYS A 7 -39.42 -20.11 38.92
C LYS A 7 -39.33 -20.10 37.40
N ILE A 8 -38.42 -19.32 36.81
CA ILE A 8 -37.81 -19.64 35.50
C ILE A 8 -36.31 -19.34 35.58
N LEU A 9 -35.53 -20.42 35.45
CA LEU A 9 -34.10 -20.50 35.20
C LEU A 9 -33.79 -20.00 33.78
N LEU A 10 -32.64 -19.35 33.53
CA LEU A 10 -31.97 -19.49 32.23
C LEU A 10 -30.45 -19.16 32.26
N ILE A 11 -29.68 -20.25 32.34
CA ILE A 11 -28.49 -20.66 31.55
C ILE A 11 -27.25 -19.73 31.51
N LEU A 12 -26.23 -20.16 32.27
CA LEU A 12 -24.80 -19.89 32.05
C LEU A 12 -24.33 -20.46 30.71
N SER A 13 -23.53 -19.69 29.97
CA SER A 13 -22.66 -20.21 28.91
C SER A 13 -21.20 -19.80 29.17
N SER A 14 -20.44 -20.76 29.68
CA SER A 14 -18.99 -20.70 29.88
C SER A 14 -18.28 -20.98 28.56
N LEU A 15 -17.53 -20.00 28.03
CA LEU A 15 -16.55 -20.24 26.97
C LEU A 15 -15.34 -20.95 27.56
N ALA A 16 -15.16 -22.20 27.14
CA ALA A 16 -13.96 -22.98 27.39
C ALA A 16 -12.83 -22.50 26.46
N LEU A 17 -11.73 -22.04 27.05
CA LEU A 17 -10.45 -21.89 26.37
C LEU A 17 -9.85 -23.29 26.16
N ILE A 18 -9.91 -23.79 24.91
CA ILE A 18 -9.12 -24.93 24.48
C ILE A 18 -7.70 -24.40 24.20
N SER A 19 -6.82 -24.56 25.18
CA SER A 19 -5.37 -24.44 25.03
C SER A 19 -4.76 -25.83 25.19
N CYS A 20 -4.49 -26.47 24.06
CA CYS A 20 -3.48 -27.50 23.84
C CYS A 20 -2.69 -26.94 22.65
N GLY A 21 -1.38 -26.68 22.70
CA GLY A 21 -0.31 -27.55 23.15
C GLY A 21 0.59 -27.82 21.94
N GLY A 22 1.91 -27.86 22.15
CA GLY A 22 2.85 -28.43 21.17
C GLY A 22 3.81 -27.43 20.53
N SER A 23 4.79 -26.99 21.30
CA SER A 23 6.10 -26.62 20.76
C SER A 23 6.84 -27.89 20.35
N ASP A 24 6.90 -28.19 19.06
CA ASP A 24 7.92 -29.09 18.49
C ASP A 24 8.26 -28.68 17.05
N ASN A 25 9.41 -28.02 16.93
CA ASN A 25 10.14 -27.89 15.69
C ASN A 25 10.67 -29.29 15.30
N LYS A 26 10.15 -29.88 14.22
CA LYS A 26 10.88 -30.59 13.14
C LYS A 26 9.93 -31.46 12.32
N ALA A 27 9.82 -31.16 11.02
CA ALA A 27 9.60 -32.19 10.01
C ALA A 27 10.31 -31.80 8.71
N LYS A 28 11.15 -32.74 8.25
CA LYS A 28 11.91 -32.76 7.00
C LYS A 28 11.00 -33.30 5.87
N THR A 29 11.11 -32.68 4.70
CA THR A 29 11.07 -33.23 3.33
C THR A 29 10.02 -34.28 2.89
N SER A 30 9.35 -33.88 1.79
CA SER A 30 8.92 -34.62 0.58
C SER A 30 7.75 -35.60 0.64
N SER A 31 6.67 -35.24 -0.08
CA SER A 31 6.09 -36.09 -1.13
C SER A 31 5.21 -35.32 -2.13
N THR A 32 5.28 -35.84 -3.35
CA THR A 32 4.83 -35.42 -4.68
C THR A 32 3.32 -35.62 -4.93
N GLY A 33 2.73 -34.83 -5.84
CA GLY A 33 1.46 -35.14 -6.54
C GLY A 33 0.53 -33.94 -6.76
N SER A 34 0.80 -33.08 -7.75
CA SER A 34 0.15 -33.05 -9.09
C SER A 34 -1.33 -32.63 -9.14
N ASN A 35 -1.62 -31.38 -9.53
CA ASN A 35 -2.20 -31.08 -10.86
C ASN A 35 -2.37 -29.57 -11.16
N THR A 36 -1.78 -29.19 -12.30
CA THR A 36 -2.24 -28.20 -13.31
C THR A 36 -2.46 -26.74 -12.91
N GLY A 37 -1.38 -25.98 -12.95
CA GLY A 37 -1.34 -24.55 -13.22
C GLY A 37 0.13 -24.19 -13.44
N SER A 38 0.57 -24.10 -14.70
CA SER A 38 1.97 -23.85 -15.09
C SER A 38 2.46 -22.54 -14.47
N ASP A 39 3.12 -22.65 -13.33
CA ASP A 39 3.92 -21.59 -12.72
C ASP A 39 5.15 -21.43 -13.62
N THR A 40 5.03 -20.60 -14.66
CA THR A 40 6.19 -20.24 -15.47
C THR A 40 7.10 -19.38 -14.62
N GLN A 41 8.24 -19.94 -14.21
CA GLN A 41 9.33 -19.19 -13.61
C GLN A 41 9.66 -17.95 -14.45
N PHE A 42 9.23 -16.78 -13.97
CA PHE A 42 9.58 -15.50 -14.55
C PHE A 42 11.03 -15.17 -14.13
N SER A 43 11.99 -15.41 -15.03
CA SER A 43 13.37 -14.90 -14.88
C SER A 43 13.47 -13.57 -15.61
N GLY A 44 12.98 -12.50 -14.98
CA GLY A 44 13.12 -11.13 -15.45
C GLY A 44 14.04 -10.35 -14.51
N ASN A 45 15.16 -9.85 -15.02
CA ASN A 45 16.15 -9.10 -14.23
C ASN A 45 15.72 -7.61 -14.13
N GLY A 46 14.64 -7.36 -13.39
CA GLY A 46 14.05 -6.02 -13.21
C GLY A 46 14.22 -5.42 -11.81
N SER A 47 15.02 -6.05 -10.95
CA SER A 47 15.20 -5.64 -9.54
C SER A 47 16.13 -4.43 -9.43
N GLY A 48 15.56 -3.24 -9.61
CA GLY A 48 16.11 -2.03 -9.02
C GLY A 48 15.38 -1.76 -7.72
N THR A 49 16.04 -1.94 -6.58
CA THR A 49 15.51 -1.47 -5.30
C THR A 49 15.62 0.06 -5.32
N VAL A 50 14.50 0.79 -5.39
CA VAL A 50 14.53 2.24 -5.05
C VAL A 50 15.05 2.32 -3.62
N ASN A 51 15.96 3.24 -3.30
CA ASN A 51 16.49 3.46 -1.95
C ASN A 51 15.35 3.59 -0.93
N GLN A 52 14.93 2.46 -0.34
CA GLN A 52 13.86 2.42 0.64
C GLN A 52 14.47 2.81 1.98
N GLY A 53 14.03 3.95 2.52
CA GLY A 53 14.25 4.29 3.90
C GLY A 53 13.36 3.44 4.81
N ASN A 54 13.71 3.39 6.09
CA ASN A 54 12.81 2.83 7.09
C ASN A 54 11.60 3.75 7.22
N ILE A 55 10.41 3.25 6.87
CA ILE A 55 9.16 3.97 7.10
C ILE A 55 8.91 4.00 8.61
N PRO A 56 8.59 5.17 9.20
CA PRO A 56 8.25 5.25 10.61
C PRO A 56 7.15 4.26 11.00
N ALA A 57 7.26 3.62 12.17
CA ALA A 57 6.35 2.55 12.59
C ALA A 57 4.86 2.96 12.55
N ALA A 58 4.56 4.21 12.89
CA ALA A 58 3.20 4.75 12.88
C ALA A 58 2.64 5.01 11.47
N VAL A 59 3.50 5.09 10.44
CA VAL A 59 3.10 5.14 9.03
C VAL A 59 2.98 3.72 8.49
N SER A 60 3.89 2.82 8.88
CA SER A 60 3.83 1.41 8.50
C SER A 60 2.56 0.72 9.00
N SER A 61 2.10 1.00 10.22
CA SER A 61 0.86 0.41 10.74
C SER A 61 -0.38 0.88 9.98
N LEU A 62 -0.43 2.18 9.64
CA LEU A 62 -1.49 2.76 8.81
C LEU A 62 -1.48 2.15 7.41
N ALA A 63 -0.30 2.05 6.78
CA ALA A 63 -0.15 1.44 5.46
C ALA A 63 -0.58 -0.03 5.44
N SER A 64 -0.26 -0.80 6.48
CA SER A 64 -0.73 -2.19 6.61
C SER A 64 -2.25 -2.28 6.75
N SER A 65 -2.87 -1.39 7.53
CA SER A 65 -4.34 -1.35 7.67
C SER A 65 -5.03 -0.98 6.35
N LEU A 66 -4.52 0.03 5.63
CA LEU A 66 -5.03 0.41 4.31
C LEU A 66 -4.84 -0.70 3.28
N SER A 67 -3.72 -1.42 3.32
CA SER A 67 -3.46 -2.56 2.43
C SER A 67 -4.47 -3.69 2.63
N GLN A 68 -4.99 -3.88 3.85
CA GLN A 68 -6.02 -4.87 4.16
C GLN A 68 -7.43 -4.41 3.76
N SER A 69 -7.73 -3.12 3.81
CA SER A 69 -9.05 -2.60 3.43
C SER A 69 -9.19 -2.39 1.91
N LEU A 70 -8.12 -1.95 1.25
CA LEU A 70 -8.08 -1.65 -0.19
C LEU A 70 -7.53 -2.85 -0.96
N GLN A 71 -8.42 -3.78 -1.31
CA GLN A 71 -8.04 -5.01 -2.02
C GLN A 71 -7.73 -4.75 -3.50
N CYS A 72 -6.67 -5.40 -4.00
CA CYS A 72 -6.22 -5.29 -5.38
C CYS A 72 -6.55 -6.58 -6.16
N SER A 73 -7.14 -6.45 -7.36
CA SER A 73 -7.50 -7.61 -8.18
C SER A 73 -6.32 -8.48 -8.62
N ASN A 74 -5.14 -7.88 -8.86
CA ASN A 74 -3.93 -8.61 -9.26
C ASN A 74 -2.86 -8.66 -8.15
N GLY A 75 -3.26 -8.41 -6.90
CA GLY A 75 -2.34 -8.20 -5.79
C GLY A 75 -1.79 -6.78 -5.71
N ARG A 76 -1.17 -6.46 -4.57
CA ARG A 76 -0.54 -5.17 -4.27
C ARG A 76 0.97 -5.32 -4.39
N LEU A 77 1.67 -4.27 -4.81
CA LEU A 77 3.14 -4.28 -4.84
C LEU A 77 3.68 -4.53 -3.42
N THR A 78 4.70 -5.37 -3.31
CA THR A 78 5.26 -5.80 -2.02
C THR A 78 5.92 -4.64 -1.29
N ASN A 79 6.56 -3.75 -2.04
CA ASN A 79 7.29 -2.61 -1.50
C ASN A 79 6.52 -1.31 -1.66
N TYR A 80 6.55 -0.49 -0.62
CA TYR A 80 6.04 0.87 -0.73
C TYR A 80 7.03 1.75 -1.49
N LEU A 81 6.50 2.58 -2.39
CA LEU A 81 7.27 3.62 -3.04
C LEU A 81 7.42 4.78 -2.08
N GLN A 82 8.63 5.31 -1.95
CA GLN A 82 8.96 6.34 -0.97
C GLN A 82 9.57 7.53 -1.67
N TYR A 83 8.98 8.70 -1.44
CA TYR A 83 9.47 9.96 -1.94
C TYR A 83 9.40 11.01 -0.83
N TYR A 84 10.14 12.10 -1.00
CA TYR A 84 9.99 13.27 -0.15
C TYR A 84 10.10 14.54 -0.96
N VAL A 85 9.57 15.62 -0.40
CA VAL A 85 9.73 16.96 -0.94
C VAL A 85 9.99 17.93 0.20
N GLN A 86 11.01 18.75 0.04
CA GLN A 86 11.30 19.83 0.97
C GLN A 86 10.34 20.99 0.69
N SER A 87 9.50 21.31 1.67
CA SER A 87 8.53 22.40 1.56
C SER A 87 9.10 23.60 2.28
N THR A 88 9.06 24.78 1.66
CA THR A 88 9.57 25.97 2.30
C THR A 88 8.55 26.65 3.20
N ASN A 89 7.23 26.56 3.00
CA ASN A 89 6.26 27.34 3.81
C ASN A 89 4.76 26.89 3.79
N SER A 90 4.39 25.76 3.17
CA SER A 90 2.97 25.39 3.02
C SER A 90 2.67 24.01 3.65
N SER A 91 1.74 23.98 4.60
CA SER A 91 1.25 22.76 5.28
C SER A 91 0.07 22.09 4.57
N THR A 92 -0.68 22.82 3.75
CA THR A 92 -1.90 22.31 3.07
C THR A 92 -1.69 22.05 1.58
N ARG A 93 -0.55 22.47 1.02
CA ARG A 93 -0.22 22.28 -0.39
C ARG A 93 1.23 21.82 -0.53
N VAL A 94 1.41 20.64 -1.10
CA VAL A 94 2.70 19.97 -1.29
C VAL A 94 3.07 20.04 -2.76
N CYS A 95 4.02 20.91 -3.08
CA CYS A 95 4.55 21.13 -4.43
C CYS A 95 6.07 20.98 -4.41
N GLY A 96 6.65 20.61 -5.55
CA GLY A 96 8.10 20.69 -5.75
C GLY A 96 8.67 19.49 -6.46
N ASN A 97 9.99 19.38 -6.42
CA ASN A 97 10.70 18.23 -6.95
C ASN A 97 10.69 17.11 -5.91
N PHE A 98 10.03 15.99 -6.23
CA PHE A 98 9.99 14.83 -5.36
C PHE A 98 11.26 14.00 -5.55
N GLN A 99 11.94 13.72 -4.45
CA GLN A 99 13.17 12.94 -4.42
C GLN A 99 12.86 11.56 -3.86
N ALA A 100 13.43 10.52 -4.44
CA ALA A 100 13.27 9.16 -3.94
C ALA A 100 13.88 9.01 -2.54
N GLY A 101 13.20 8.25 -1.67
CA GLY A 101 13.61 7.98 -0.30
C GLY A 101 12.73 8.68 0.74
N VAL A 102 13.30 8.90 1.92
CA VAL A 102 12.61 9.47 3.08
C VAL A 102 13.44 10.61 3.66
N MET A 103 12.83 11.76 3.86
CA MET A 103 13.41 12.86 4.61
C MET A 103 13.46 12.51 6.10
N PRO A 104 14.64 12.63 6.75
CA PRO A 104 14.76 12.39 8.18
C PRO A 104 14.08 13.51 8.99
N GLY A 105 13.49 13.16 10.13
CA GLY A 105 12.89 14.12 11.06
C GLY A 105 11.76 13.50 11.88
N THR A 106 11.09 14.33 12.67
CA THR A 106 9.95 13.88 13.47
C THR A 106 8.70 13.83 12.60
N VAL A 107 7.95 12.73 12.71
CA VAL A 107 6.66 12.56 12.02
C VAL A 107 5.61 13.48 12.66
N GLY A 108 5.05 14.38 11.84
CA GLY A 108 3.92 15.25 12.18
C GLY A 108 2.58 14.66 11.75
N GLN A 109 1.69 15.52 11.22
CA GLN A 109 0.38 15.10 10.72
C GLN A 109 0.52 14.14 9.54
N LYS A 110 -0.40 13.17 9.46
CA LYS A 110 -0.51 12.22 8.34
C LYS A 110 -1.76 12.54 7.53
N TYR A 111 -1.67 12.35 6.22
CA TYR A 111 -2.75 12.58 5.27
C TYR A 111 -2.86 11.35 4.37
N VAL A 112 -4.08 10.90 4.08
CA VAL A 112 -4.32 9.71 3.25
C VAL A 112 -5.13 10.10 2.02
N GLY A 113 -4.69 9.59 0.86
CA GLY A 113 -5.43 9.63 -0.40
C GLY A 113 -5.57 8.24 -0.98
N VAL A 114 -6.67 7.99 -1.69
CA VAL A 114 -6.96 6.71 -2.35
C VAL A 114 -7.28 6.95 -3.82
N SER A 115 -6.78 6.08 -4.69
CA SER A 115 -7.07 6.13 -6.12
C SER A 115 -8.29 5.28 -6.47
N PRO A 116 -8.93 5.53 -7.63
CA PRO A 116 -9.99 4.66 -8.15
C PRO A 116 -9.56 3.20 -8.39
N TYR A 117 -8.24 2.93 -8.42
CA TYR A 117 -7.68 1.59 -8.60
C TYR A 117 -7.36 0.90 -7.26
N ASN A 118 -7.83 1.44 -6.13
CA ASN A 118 -7.48 1.02 -4.77
C ASN A 118 -5.98 1.20 -4.44
N ASP A 119 -5.24 2.02 -5.18
CA ASP A 119 -3.94 2.50 -4.74
C ASP A 119 -4.12 3.45 -3.57
N PHE A 120 -3.11 3.61 -2.73
CA PHE A 120 -3.14 4.64 -1.70
C PHE A 120 -1.83 5.40 -1.60
N MET A 121 -1.96 6.63 -1.12
CA MET A 121 -0.88 7.56 -0.83
C MET A 121 -1.02 8.01 0.62
N ILE A 122 0.08 7.95 1.37
CA ILE A 122 0.19 8.53 2.71
C ILE A 122 1.22 9.65 2.64
N ILE A 123 0.81 10.87 2.96
CA ILE A 123 1.68 12.02 3.10
C ILE A 123 1.88 12.28 4.58
N THR A 124 3.12 12.46 5.00
CA THR A 124 3.48 12.72 6.40
C THR A 124 4.30 13.98 6.49
N GLU A 125 3.88 14.93 7.32
CA GLU A 125 4.70 16.10 7.65
C GLU A 125 6.01 15.64 8.32
N VAL A 126 7.10 16.28 7.93
CA VAL A 126 8.39 16.16 8.60
C VAL A 126 8.62 17.44 9.39
N VAL A 127 8.76 17.31 10.70
CA VAL A 127 8.82 18.43 11.64
C VAL A 127 10.21 18.54 12.25
N ASN A 128 10.72 19.77 12.33
CA ASN A 128 11.91 20.15 13.09
C ASN A 128 11.60 21.40 13.92
N ASN A 129 11.79 21.34 15.24
CA ASN A 129 11.48 22.45 16.16
C ASN A 129 10.07 23.02 15.98
N ASN A 130 9.07 22.15 15.88
CA ASN A 130 7.65 22.49 15.65
C ASN A 130 7.35 23.19 14.31
N GLN A 131 8.29 23.20 13.37
CA GLN A 131 8.07 23.70 12.01
C GLN A 131 8.08 22.54 11.02
N VAL A 132 7.13 22.54 10.09
CA VAL A 132 7.12 21.59 8.97
C VAL A 132 8.24 21.97 8.01
N ILE A 133 9.24 21.10 7.86
CA ILE A 133 10.39 21.29 6.97
C ILE A 133 10.24 20.56 5.62
N GLY A 134 9.21 19.72 5.50
CA GLY A 134 8.94 18.95 4.30
C GLY A 134 7.88 17.89 4.51
N HIS A 135 7.72 17.05 3.50
CA HIS A 135 6.74 15.98 3.49
C HIS A 135 7.38 14.70 2.96
N ASN A 136 7.12 13.59 3.64
CA ASN A 136 7.35 12.25 3.13
C ASN A 136 6.08 11.73 2.47
N VAL A 137 6.24 11.02 1.36
CA VAL A 137 5.17 10.44 0.54
C VAL A 137 5.44 8.94 0.45
N VAL A 138 4.48 8.14 0.92
CA VAL A 138 4.49 6.69 0.82
C VAL A 138 3.35 6.27 -0.09
N ILE A 139 3.64 5.57 -1.17
CA ILE A 139 2.63 5.13 -2.15
C ILE A 139 2.63 3.61 -2.20
N SER A 140 1.43 3.04 -2.20
CA SER A 140 1.21 1.64 -2.50
C SER A 140 0.30 1.49 -3.70
N MET A 141 0.81 0.81 -4.72
CA MET A 141 0.08 0.58 -5.96
C MET A 141 -0.45 -0.86 -6.01
N CYS A 142 -1.63 -1.04 -6.59
CA CYS A 142 -2.09 -2.32 -7.07
C CYS A 142 -1.31 -2.74 -8.32
N ALA A 143 -0.99 -4.03 -8.43
CA ALA A 143 -0.36 -4.57 -9.62
C ALA A 143 -1.34 -4.50 -10.82
N GLN A 144 -0.80 -4.22 -12.00
CA GLN A 144 -1.52 -4.21 -13.25
C GLN A 144 -0.81 -5.12 -14.25
N LYS A 145 -1.56 -6.02 -14.87
CA LYS A 145 -1.04 -6.98 -15.83
C LYS A 145 -1.78 -6.84 -17.15
N MET A 146 -1.10 -7.12 -18.25
CA MET A 146 -1.67 -7.22 -19.58
C MET A 146 -1.63 -8.65 -20.07
N ASN A 147 -2.65 -9.05 -20.83
CA ASN A 147 -2.67 -10.36 -21.49
C ASN A 147 -1.88 -10.30 -22.81
N TYR A 148 -0.84 -11.13 -22.92
CA TYR A 148 -0.05 -11.35 -24.12
C TYR A 148 -0.03 -12.85 -24.44
N TYR A 149 -0.79 -13.30 -25.45
CA TYR A 149 -0.92 -14.71 -25.82
C TYR A 149 -1.26 -15.67 -24.65
N ASN A 150 -2.19 -15.27 -23.78
CA ASN A 150 -2.57 -15.97 -22.54
C ASN A 150 -1.55 -15.88 -21.39
N TYR A 151 -0.55 -15.00 -21.50
CA TYR A 151 0.41 -14.71 -20.43
C TYR A 151 0.11 -13.35 -19.82
N GLN A 152 0.21 -13.26 -18.50
CA GLN A 152 -0.01 -12.03 -17.76
C GLN A 152 1.31 -11.31 -17.56
N LEU A 153 1.64 -10.38 -18.46
CA LEU A 153 2.86 -9.58 -18.37
C LEU A 153 2.64 -8.36 -17.46
N PRO A 154 3.61 -7.96 -16.62
CA PRO A 154 3.45 -6.84 -15.71
C PRO A 154 3.50 -5.50 -16.48
N LEU A 155 2.46 -4.68 -16.35
CA LEU A 155 2.49 -3.25 -16.66
C LEU A 155 3.00 -2.46 -15.45
N ILE A 156 2.44 -2.80 -14.28
CA ILE A 156 2.82 -2.33 -12.96
C ILE A 156 3.00 -3.58 -12.08
N GLY A 157 4.19 -3.79 -11.53
CA GLY A 157 4.50 -4.98 -10.72
C GLY A 157 5.85 -4.84 -10.04
N ASP A 158 6.13 -5.73 -9.09
CA ASP A 158 7.40 -5.74 -8.35
C ASP A 158 8.61 -6.01 -9.29
N GLU A 159 8.37 -6.62 -10.45
CA GLU A 159 9.37 -6.86 -11.49
C GLU A 159 9.69 -5.59 -12.31
N ARG A 160 8.90 -4.52 -12.13
CA ARG A 160 9.01 -3.25 -12.86
C ARG A 160 9.04 -2.10 -11.88
N GLN A 161 10.24 -1.76 -11.43
CA GLN A 161 10.48 -0.63 -10.53
C GLN A 161 9.78 0.64 -11.03
N LEU A 162 8.94 1.22 -10.18
CA LEU A 162 8.34 2.54 -10.40
C LEU A 162 9.27 3.62 -9.88
N SER A 163 9.47 4.67 -10.68
CA SER A 163 10.37 5.78 -10.37
C SER A 163 9.80 7.11 -10.87
N ASN A 164 10.51 8.21 -10.59
CA ASN A 164 10.20 9.55 -11.09
C ASN A 164 8.79 10.04 -10.73
N PHE A 165 8.39 9.86 -9.47
CA PHE A 165 7.12 10.40 -8.98
C PHE A 165 7.05 11.92 -9.16
N GLN A 166 5.95 12.38 -9.75
CA GLN A 166 5.65 13.79 -9.95
C GLN A 166 4.19 14.08 -9.60
N ALA A 167 3.95 15.27 -9.06
CA ALA A 167 2.62 15.83 -8.82
C ALA A 167 2.53 17.23 -9.46
N PRO A 168 2.29 17.33 -10.78
CA PRO A 168 2.36 18.60 -11.52
C PRO A 168 1.34 19.63 -11.01
N ASN A 169 0.20 19.18 -10.50
CA ASN A 169 -0.85 20.04 -9.93
C ASN A 169 -0.68 20.28 -8.42
N CYS A 170 0.46 19.89 -7.85
CA CYS A 170 0.67 19.73 -6.42
C CYS A 170 -0.31 18.74 -5.77
N ILE A 171 -0.10 18.50 -4.49
CA ILE A 171 -1.00 17.69 -3.67
C ILE A 171 -1.64 18.60 -2.63
N ILE A 172 -2.96 18.59 -2.57
CA ILE A 172 -3.77 19.37 -1.63
C ILE A 172 -4.09 18.50 -0.43
N LEU A 173 -3.82 19.01 0.76
CA LEU A 173 -4.01 18.36 2.04
C LEU A 173 -5.06 19.12 2.83
N ASP A 174 -5.97 18.37 3.45
CA ASP A 174 -6.96 18.92 4.36
C ASP A 174 -6.99 18.15 5.67
N LYS A 175 -7.32 18.83 6.76
CA LYS A 175 -7.61 18.20 8.04
C LYS A 175 -9.09 17.89 8.06
N ASP A 176 -9.41 16.61 8.00
CA ASP A 176 -10.79 16.15 8.06
C ASP A 176 -11.16 15.81 9.50
N ASN A 177 -12.31 16.30 9.98
CA ASN A 177 -12.79 16.06 11.35
C ASN A 177 -13.42 14.67 11.53
N TYR A 178 -13.70 13.97 10.44
CA TYR A 178 -14.34 12.65 10.40
C TYR A 178 -13.33 11.52 10.19
N CYS A 179 -12.13 11.82 9.70
CA CYS A 179 -11.02 10.87 9.62
C CYS A 179 -10.08 11.03 10.84
N PRO A 180 -9.52 9.92 11.39
CA PRO A 180 -8.49 10.00 12.45
C PRO A 180 -7.14 10.55 11.94
N HIS A 181 -7.02 10.78 10.63
CA HIS A 181 -5.89 11.37 9.93
C HIS A 181 -6.40 12.49 9.01
N GLY A 182 -5.50 13.34 8.53
CA GLY A 182 -5.85 14.26 7.45
C GLY A 182 -6.14 13.50 6.15
N VAL A 183 -6.60 14.21 5.14
CA VAL A 183 -6.93 13.64 3.83
C VAL A 183 -6.13 14.34 2.75
N VAL A 184 -5.81 13.59 1.70
CA VAL A 184 -5.39 14.17 0.43
C VAL A 184 -6.67 14.54 -0.29
N ASP A 185 -7.02 15.82 -0.25
CA ASP A 185 -8.22 16.34 -0.91
C ASP A 185 -8.10 16.17 -2.43
N ALA A 186 -6.92 16.47 -2.97
CA ALA A 186 -6.61 16.29 -4.39
C ALA A 186 -5.13 16.06 -4.68
N ALA A 187 -4.80 14.98 -5.37
CA ALA A 187 -3.51 14.78 -6.04
C ALA A 187 -3.75 14.39 -7.51
N ILE A 188 -4.05 15.38 -8.35
CA ILE A 188 -4.55 15.18 -9.72
C ILE A 188 -3.40 14.94 -10.69
N ASN A 189 -3.54 13.91 -11.52
CA ASN A 189 -2.60 13.53 -12.57
C ASN A 189 -1.17 13.36 -12.04
N THR A 190 -1.04 12.66 -10.91
CA THR A 190 0.28 12.20 -10.47
C THR A 190 0.82 11.18 -11.45
N TYR A 191 2.15 11.16 -11.57
CA TYR A 191 2.85 10.44 -12.62
C TYR A 191 4.05 9.69 -12.06
N MET A 192 4.26 8.47 -12.52
CA MET A 192 5.47 7.67 -12.32
C MET A 192 5.79 6.90 -13.60
N VAL A 193 7.01 6.38 -13.70
CA VAL A 193 7.45 5.57 -14.85
C VAL A 193 7.91 4.22 -14.36
N SER A 194 7.38 3.15 -14.96
CA SER A 194 7.89 1.79 -14.74
C SER A 194 9.13 1.52 -15.57
N SER A 195 10.07 0.75 -15.03
CA SER A 195 11.24 0.30 -15.78
C SER A 195 10.86 -0.59 -16.97
N SER A 196 11.77 -0.73 -17.93
CA SER A 196 11.64 -1.73 -18.99
C SER A 196 11.65 -3.15 -18.42
N TYR A 197 10.95 -4.07 -19.08
CA TYR A 197 10.88 -5.46 -18.65
C TYR A 197 11.13 -6.41 -19.83
N GLN A 198 12.23 -7.15 -19.75
CA GLN A 198 12.52 -8.23 -20.69
C GLN A 198 11.72 -9.47 -20.30
N PHE A 199 11.09 -10.11 -21.28
CA PHE A 199 10.31 -11.31 -21.08
C PHE A 199 10.67 -12.39 -22.11
N ASN A 200 10.50 -13.65 -21.72
CA ASN A 200 10.54 -14.79 -22.62
C ASN A 200 9.31 -15.67 -22.35
N VAL A 201 8.46 -15.80 -23.36
CA VAL A 201 7.18 -16.51 -23.27
C VAL A 201 7.06 -17.43 -24.47
N ASN A 202 6.99 -18.74 -24.23
CA ASN A 202 6.91 -19.78 -25.28
C ASN A 202 7.97 -19.65 -26.38
N GLY A 203 9.20 -19.31 -25.99
CA GLY A 203 10.31 -19.13 -26.93
C GLY A 203 10.29 -17.80 -27.67
N MET A 204 9.28 -16.94 -27.45
CA MET A 204 9.28 -15.56 -27.92
C MET A 204 9.90 -14.66 -26.85
N SER A 205 11.03 -14.03 -27.18
CA SER A 205 11.64 -13.01 -26.34
C SER A 205 11.18 -11.63 -26.78
N GLY A 206 10.93 -10.75 -25.82
CA GLY A 206 10.53 -9.38 -26.08
C GLY A 206 10.93 -8.44 -24.94
N ASN A 207 10.63 -7.16 -25.15
CA ASN A 207 10.86 -6.13 -24.16
C ASN A 207 9.62 -5.24 -24.05
N LEU A 208 9.11 -5.06 -22.84
CA LEU A 208 8.16 -4.00 -22.55
C LEU A 208 8.94 -2.73 -22.31
N ASN A 209 8.64 -1.70 -23.10
CA ASN A 209 9.18 -0.37 -22.88
C ASN A 209 8.66 0.23 -21.57
N PRO A 210 9.35 1.22 -21.00
CA PRO A 210 8.86 1.98 -19.86
C PRO A 210 7.40 2.41 -20.06
N TYR A 211 6.59 2.24 -19.03
CA TYR A 211 5.17 2.58 -19.07
C TYR A 211 4.88 3.72 -18.11
N GLU A 212 4.15 4.70 -18.62
CA GLU A 212 3.70 5.85 -17.85
C GLU A 212 2.50 5.49 -16.99
N VAL A 213 2.69 5.58 -15.68
CA VAL A 213 1.66 5.30 -14.69
C VAL A 213 1.07 6.62 -14.23
N TRP A 214 -0.09 6.95 -14.79
CA TRP A 214 -0.90 8.09 -14.38
C TRP A 214 -1.92 7.63 -13.35
N THR A 215 -2.00 8.35 -12.22
CA THR A 215 -3.03 8.09 -11.21
C THR A 215 -3.44 9.38 -10.52
N THR A 216 -4.63 9.37 -9.93
CA THR A 216 -5.13 10.47 -9.10
C THR A 216 -5.55 9.91 -7.76
N PHE A 217 -5.15 10.58 -6.69
CA PHE A 217 -5.59 10.27 -5.34
C PHE A 217 -6.57 11.32 -4.86
N PHE A 218 -7.65 10.86 -4.25
CA PHE A 218 -8.71 11.68 -3.68
C PHE A 218 -8.92 11.33 -2.21
N LYS A 219 -9.74 12.13 -1.55
CA LYS A 219 -10.17 11.90 -0.18
C LYS A 219 -10.80 10.49 -0.05
N PRO A 220 -10.34 9.66 0.90
CA PRO A 220 -10.97 8.38 1.18
C PRO A 220 -12.32 8.58 1.88
N THR A 221 -13.24 7.63 1.70
CA THR A 221 -14.47 7.59 2.50
C THR A 221 -14.13 7.26 3.95
N CYS A 222 -14.40 8.20 4.86
CA CYS A 222 -14.26 7.99 6.29
C CYS A 222 -15.64 7.98 6.95
N ASN A 223 -15.95 6.95 7.73
CA ASN A 223 -17.22 6.84 8.47
C ASN A 223 -18.48 7.02 7.59
N GLY A 224 -18.42 6.61 6.32
CA GLY A 224 -19.53 6.73 5.38
C GLY A 224 -19.75 8.14 4.80
N GLN A 225 -18.82 9.07 5.01
CA GLN A 225 -18.82 10.39 4.41
C GLN A 225 -17.70 10.54 3.38
N PHE A 226 -18.01 11.24 2.29
CA PHE A 226 -17.09 11.55 1.19
C PHE A 226 -16.31 12.82 1.47
#